data_AF-A0A9X0HYP8-F1
#
_entry.id   AF-A0A9X0HYP8-F1
#
_cell.length_a   1.000
_cell.length_b   1.000
_cell.length_c   1.000
_cell.angle_alpha   90.00
_cell.angle_beta   90.00
_cell.angle_gamma   90.00
#
_symmetry.space_group_name_H-M   'P 1'
#
loop_
_entity.id
_entity.type
_entity.pdbx_description
1 polymer ?
#
loop_
_entity_poly.entity_id
_entity_poly.type
_entity_poly.pdbx_seq_one_letter_code
_entity_poly.pdbx_strand_id
1 'polypeptide(L)'
;MYDAAIEALPGHSDPEFSERAGVILAGLRKLQGSLTEAAGRSRPTPSVIVALSGVRKRYDELMENAATGPNATLGQRLYVARVHAKLSSKEAANGVGLRRDLIEAVEAEEPATEEETTRIKDLIAALGG
;
A
#
# COMPACT_ATOMS: atom_id res chain seq x y z
N MET A 1 3.02 -13.49 13.09
CA MET A 1 3.89 -13.99 12.01
C MET A 1 4.50 -12.84 11.22
N TYR A 2 3.71 -11.89 10.72
CA TYR A 2 4.27 -10.70 10.05
C TYR A 2 5.05 -9.77 11.00
N ASP A 3 4.68 -9.67 12.27
CA ASP A 3 5.42 -8.85 13.26
C ASP A 3 6.91 -9.20 13.31
N ALA A 4 7.24 -10.48 13.54
CA ALA A 4 8.62 -10.95 13.57
C ALA A 4 9.36 -10.76 12.23
N ALA A 5 8.65 -10.82 11.09
CA ALA A 5 9.25 -10.58 9.78
C ALA A 5 9.56 -9.09 9.55
N ILE A 6 8.69 -8.20 10.01
CA ILE A 6 8.89 -6.74 9.96
C ILE A 6 10.04 -6.35 10.90
N GLU A 7 10.07 -6.89 12.12
CA GLU A 7 11.15 -6.67 13.09
C GLU A 7 12.52 -7.17 12.60
N ALA A 8 12.53 -8.16 11.71
CA ALA A 8 13.74 -8.71 11.11
C ALA A 8 14.18 -7.99 9.82
N LEU A 9 13.49 -6.92 9.41
CA LEU A 9 13.92 -6.11 8.27
C LEU A 9 15.28 -5.44 8.59
N PRO A 10 16.18 -5.37 7.59
CA PRO A 10 17.43 -4.64 7.75
C PRO A 10 17.14 -3.12 7.85
N GLY A 11 18.18 -2.32 8.11
CA GLY A 11 18.04 -0.87 8.12
C GLY A 11 17.72 -0.30 6.73
N HIS A 12 17.12 0.89 6.65
CA HIS A 12 16.65 1.52 5.40
C HIS A 12 17.73 1.73 4.33
N SER A 13 18.98 1.92 4.74
CA SER A 13 20.12 2.09 3.83
C SER A 13 20.65 0.76 3.29
N ASP A 14 20.16 -0.37 3.82
CA ASP A 14 20.52 -1.69 3.33
C ASP A 14 19.83 -1.94 1.97
N PRO A 15 20.58 -2.32 0.92
CA PRO A 15 20.02 -2.56 -0.39
C PRO A 15 18.95 -3.67 -0.41
N GLU A 16 18.98 -4.62 0.54
CA GLU A 16 17.99 -5.70 0.62
C GLU A 16 16.67 -5.25 1.25
N PHE A 17 16.62 -4.07 1.89
CA PHE A 17 15.43 -3.59 2.59
C PHE A 17 14.21 -3.53 1.66
N SER A 18 14.36 -2.94 0.48
CA SER A 18 13.24 -2.70 -0.45
C SER A 18 12.63 -4.01 -0.96
N GLU A 19 13.48 -4.99 -1.28
CA GLU A 19 13.03 -6.32 -1.73
C GLU A 19 12.29 -7.05 -0.60
N ARG A 20 12.89 -7.13 0.59
CA ARG A 20 12.30 -7.82 1.74
C ARG A 20 10.99 -7.18 2.19
N ALA A 21 10.94 -5.84 2.24
CA ALA A 21 9.73 -5.10 2.57
C ALA A 21 8.62 -5.37 1.53
N GLY A 22 8.96 -5.39 0.24
CA GLY A 22 8.03 -5.72 -0.84
C GLY A 22 7.38 -7.10 -0.68
N VAL A 23 8.15 -8.13 -0.33
CA VAL A 23 7.63 -9.49 -0.06
C VAL A 23 6.64 -9.48 1.10
N ILE A 24 6.96 -8.78 2.19
CA ILE A 24 6.08 -8.68 3.36
C ILE A 24 4.80 -7.92 3.00
N LEU A 25 4.90 -6.78 2.31
CA LEU A 25 3.75 -5.97 1.86
C LEU A 25 2.80 -6.78 0.96
N ALA A 26 3.33 -7.57 0.02
CA ALA A 26 2.52 -8.44 -0.83
C ALA A 26 1.75 -9.49 -0.01
N GLY A 27 2.42 -10.10 0.98
CA GLY A 27 1.79 -11.04 1.92
C GLY A 27 0.68 -10.40 2.74
N LEU A 28 0.94 -9.22 3.32
CA LEU A 28 -0.05 -8.46 4.08
C LEU A 28 -1.26 -8.07 3.22
N ARG A 29 -1.05 -7.65 1.96
CA ARG A 29 -2.14 -7.32 1.03
C ARG A 29 -3.06 -8.51 0.76
N LYS A 30 -2.47 -9.69 0.53
CA LYS A 30 -3.25 -10.94 0.35
C LYS A 30 -4.07 -11.31 1.59
N LEU A 31 -3.47 -11.16 2.77
CA LEU A 31 -4.17 -11.39 4.04
C LEU A 31 -5.29 -10.37 4.26
N GLN A 32 -5.04 -9.09 3.96
CA GLN A 32 -6.04 -8.02 4.04
C GLN A 32 -7.23 -8.29 3.12
N GLY A 33 -6.99 -8.74 1.89
CA GLY A 33 -8.07 -9.13 0.96
C GLY A 33 -8.91 -10.26 1.52
N SER A 34 -8.28 -11.33 2.00
CA SER A 34 -8.97 -12.48 2.61
C SER A 34 -9.82 -12.07 3.83
N LEU A 35 -9.31 -11.19 4.68
CA LEU A 35 -10.03 -10.67 5.86
C LEU A 35 -11.13 -9.68 5.49
N THR A 36 -10.96 -8.90 4.42
CA THR A 36 -12.00 -8.00 3.90
C THR A 36 -13.19 -8.81 3.37
N GLU A 37 -12.92 -9.87 2.61
CA GLU A 37 -13.96 -10.80 2.17
C GLU A 37 -14.68 -11.46 3.35
N ALA A 38 -13.94 -11.89 4.37
CA ALA A 38 -14.53 -12.47 5.58
C ALA A 38 -15.40 -11.44 6.35
N ALA A 39 -14.95 -10.19 6.44
CA ALA A 39 -15.67 -9.10 7.10
C ALA A 39 -16.96 -8.69 6.35
N GLY A 40 -17.00 -8.86 5.03
CA GLY A 40 -18.17 -8.55 4.20
C GLY A 40 -19.28 -9.60 4.20
N ARG A 41 -19.06 -10.76 4.82
CA ARG A 41 -20.08 -11.83 4.94
C ARG A 41 -21.22 -11.40 5.87
N SER A 42 -22.37 -12.08 5.78
CA SER A 42 -23.59 -11.69 6.52
C SER A 42 -23.47 -11.74 8.06
N ARG A 43 -22.47 -12.43 8.61
CA ARG A 43 -22.24 -12.58 10.06
C ARG A 43 -20.73 -12.66 10.36
N PRO A 44 -19.98 -11.56 10.25
CA PRO A 44 -18.57 -11.57 10.61
C PRO A 44 -18.43 -11.62 12.14
N THR A 45 -17.43 -12.34 12.63
CA THR A 45 -17.12 -12.33 14.07
C THR A 45 -16.31 -11.08 14.44
N PRO A 46 -16.43 -10.56 15.67
CA PRO A 46 -15.58 -9.46 16.14
C PRO A 46 -14.08 -9.74 15.98
N SER A 47 -13.66 -11.00 16.11
CA SER A 47 -12.27 -11.41 15.90
C SER A 47 -11.76 -11.17 14.47
N VAL A 48 -12.62 -11.31 13.45
CA VAL A 48 -12.27 -10.97 12.05
C VAL A 48 -12.05 -9.48 11.89
N ILE A 49 -12.90 -8.66 12.52
CA ILE A 49 -12.78 -7.19 12.47
C ILE A 49 -11.50 -6.72 13.15
N VAL A 50 -11.17 -7.28 14.32
CA VAL A 50 -9.91 -6.98 15.03
C VAL A 50 -8.70 -7.40 14.21
N ALA A 51 -8.73 -8.60 13.60
CA ALA A 51 -7.66 -9.06 12.74
C ALA A 51 -7.48 -8.16 11.50
N LEU A 52 -8.58 -7.78 10.84
CA LEU A 52 -8.55 -6.88 9.69
C LEU A 52 -7.96 -5.52 10.04
N SER A 53 -8.38 -4.93 11.17
CA SER A 53 -7.82 -3.67 11.66
C SER A 53 -6.32 -3.81 11.95
N GLY A 54 -5.90 -4.89 12.60
CA GLY A 54 -4.49 -5.13 12.90
C GLY A 54 -3.63 -5.37 11.66
N VAL A 55 -4.16 -5.96 10.59
CA VAL A 55 -3.43 -6.13 9.32
C VAL A 55 -3.31 -4.79 8.59
N ARG A 56 -4.38 -3.99 8.53
CA ARG A 56 -4.36 -2.66 7.91
C ARG A 56 -3.33 -1.75 8.55
N LYS A 57 -3.30 -1.66 9.88
CA LYS A 57 -2.31 -0.85 10.62
C LYS A 57 -0.88 -1.22 10.28
N ARG A 58 -0.54 -2.51 10.32
CA ARG A 58 0.81 -3.00 9.99
C ARG A 58 1.19 -2.73 8.53
N TYR A 59 0.23 -2.86 7.63
CA TYR A 59 0.43 -2.55 6.22
C TYR A 59 0.72 -1.06 6.03
N ASP A 60 -0.06 -0.18 6.67
CA ASP A 60 0.13 1.27 6.65
C ASP A 60 1.51 1.65 7.20
N GLU A 61 1.87 1.16 8.39
CA GLU A 61 3.17 1.42 9.04
C GLU A 61 4.35 0.96 8.18
N LEU A 62 4.28 -0.24 7.59
CA LEU A 62 5.33 -0.75 6.72
C LEU A 62 5.40 0.03 5.39
N MET A 63 4.26 0.47 4.85
CA MET A 63 4.22 1.26 3.62
C MET A 63 4.82 2.64 3.82
N GLU A 64 4.47 3.33 4.91
CA GLU A 64 5.07 4.61 5.30
C GLU A 64 6.57 4.49 5.43
N ASN A 65 7.03 3.45 6.11
CA ASN A 65 8.44 3.14 6.25
C ASN A 65 9.12 2.92 4.87
N ALA A 66 8.56 2.04 4.04
CA ALA A 66 9.10 1.73 2.72
C ALA A 66 9.18 2.95 1.78
N ALA A 67 8.18 3.83 1.84
CA ALA A 67 8.10 5.03 1.01
C ALA A 67 9.17 6.09 1.34
N THR A 68 9.82 6.02 2.51
CA THR A 68 10.92 6.93 2.88
C THR A 68 12.28 6.50 2.33
N GLY A 69 12.39 5.26 1.84
CA GLY A 69 13.64 4.73 1.31
C GLY A 69 14.04 5.35 -0.03
N PRO A 70 15.34 5.39 -0.37
CA PRO A 70 15.82 5.91 -1.65
C PRO A 70 15.31 5.12 -2.87
N ASN A 71 14.91 3.87 -2.65
CA ASN A 71 14.39 2.95 -3.67
C ASN A 71 12.87 2.77 -3.57
N ALA A 72 12.17 3.69 -2.92
CA ALA A 72 10.71 3.64 -2.80
C ALA A 72 10.05 3.55 -4.19
N THR A 73 9.13 2.60 -4.34
CA THR A 73 8.42 2.37 -5.59
C THR A 73 7.39 3.48 -5.85
N LEU A 74 6.91 3.57 -7.09
CA LEU A 74 5.80 4.48 -7.43
C LEU A 74 4.55 4.15 -6.61
N GLY A 75 4.24 2.85 -6.44
CA GLY A 75 3.10 2.37 -5.68
C GLY A 75 3.15 2.74 -4.20
N GLN A 76 4.31 2.57 -3.56
CA GLN A 76 4.53 2.95 -2.16
C GLN A 76 4.32 4.45 -1.94
N ARG A 77 4.93 5.28 -2.79
CA ARG A 77 4.80 6.75 -2.72
C ARG A 77 3.36 7.20 -2.96
N LEU A 78 2.68 6.63 -3.96
CA LEU A 78 1.28 6.89 -4.26
C LEU A 78 0.38 6.56 -3.06
N TYR A 79 0.56 5.37 -2.47
CA TYR A 79 -0.22 4.92 -1.33
C TYR A 79 -0.11 5.91 -0.17
N VAL A 80 1.12 6.25 0.22
CA VAL A 80 1.39 7.14 1.36
C VAL A 80 0.84 8.54 1.10
N ALA A 81 1.09 9.10 -0.09
CA ALA A 81 0.57 10.43 -0.47
C ALA A 81 -0.97 10.47 -0.36
N ARG A 82 -1.69 9.48 -0.89
CA ARG A 82 -3.15 9.47 -0.82
C ARG A 82 -3.68 9.21 0.59
N VAL A 83 -3.03 8.35 1.37
CA VAL A 83 -3.47 8.02 2.74
C VAL A 83 -3.25 9.19 3.70
N HIS A 84 -2.16 9.94 3.54
CA HIS A 84 -1.94 11.19 4.24
C HIS A 84 -3.01 12.23 3.88
N ALA A 85 -3.35 12.33 2.59
CA ALA A 85 -4.42 13.18 2.10
C ALA A 85 -5.85 12.68 2.41
N LYS A 86 -5.99 11.53 3.08
CA LYS A 86 -7.28 10.88 3.40
C LYS A 86 -8.16 10.57 2.17
N LEU A 87 -7.51 10.25 1.05
CA LEU A 87 -8.17 9.90 -0.21
C LEU A 87 -8.27 8.38 -0.37
N SER A 88 -9.44 7.93 -0.81
CA SER A 88 -9.64 6.58 -1.33
C SER A 88 -8.92 6.38 -2.68
N SER A 89 -8.68 5.12 -3.06
CA SER A 89 -8.15 4.80 -4.40
C SER A 89 -9.01 5.37 -5.53
N LYS A 90 -10.34 5.42 -5.33
CA LYS A 90 -11.29 6.00 -6.29
C LYS A 90 -11.14 7.52 -6.41
N GLU A 91 -11.01 8.23 -5.30
CA GLU A 91 -10.85 9.70 -5.31
C GLU A 91 -9.52 10.10 -5.93
N ALA A 92 -8.44 9.40 -5.58
CA ALA A 92 -7.12 9.58 -6.19
C ALA A 92 -7.17 9.35 -7.71
N ALA A 93 -7.79 8.25 -8.16
CA ALA A 93 -7.93 7.94 -9.57
C ALA A 93 -8.69 9.03 -10.34
N ASN A 94 -9.82 9.49 -9.79
CA ASN A 94 -10.63 10.55 -10.39
C ASN A 94 -9.84 11.86 -10.55
N GLY A 95 -8.99 12.21 -9.58
CA GLY A 95 -8.20 13.44 -9.58
C GLY A 95 -7.23 13.56 -10.77
N VAL A 96 -6.83 12.44 -11.36
CA VAL A 96 -5.91 12.39 -12.52
C VAL A 96 -6.49 11.67 -13.74
N GLY A 97 -7.81 11.47 -13.75
CA GLY A 97 -8.51 10.84 -14.88
C GLY A 97 -8.06 9.40 -15.16
N LEU A 98 -7.74 8.65 -14.10
CA LEU A 98 -7.35 7.25 -14.15
C LEU A 98 -8.47 6.35 -13.62
N ARG A 99 -8.33 5.04 -13.86
CA ARG A 99 -9.26 4.05 -13.32
C ARG A 99 -8.85 3.67 -11.89
N ARG A 100 -9.83 3.39 -11.04
CA ARG A 100 -9.59 2.98 -9.64
C ARG A 100 -8.68 1.74 -9.54
N ASP A 101 -8.96 0.73 -10.37
CA ASP A 101 -8.24 -0.53 -10.36
C ASP A 101 -6.78 -0.37 -10.83
N LEU A 102 -6.48 0.62 -11.67
CA LEU A 102 -5.10 0.98 -11.99
C LEU A 102 -4.35 1.52 -10.76
N ILE A 103 -4.97 2.38 -9.95
CA ILE A 103 -4.36 2.87 -8.70
C ILE A 103 -4.06 1.69 -7.77
N GLU A 104 -5.02 0.77 -7.62
CA GLU A 104 -4.85 -0.43 -6.80
C GLU A 104 -3.77 -1.38 -7.34
N ALA A 105 -3.65 -1.52 -8.66
CA ALA A 105 -2.63 -2.31 -9.33
C ALA A 105 -1.23 -1.71 -9.14
N VAL A 106 -1.08 -0.40 -9.31
CA VAL A 106 0.19 0.30 -9.09
C VAL A 106 0.61 0.24 -7.62
N GLU A 107 -0.32 0.45 -6.68
CA GLU A 107 -0.08 0.21 -5.25
C GLU A 107 0.25 -1.26 -4.94
N ALA A 108 -0.07 -2.18 -5.86
CA ALA A 108 0.29 -3.59 -5.80
C ALA A 108 1.59 -3.95 -6.54
N GLU A 109 2.35 -2.95 -7.00
CA GLU A 109 3.58 -3.10 -7.77
C GLU A 109 3.38 -3.71 -9.18
N GLU A 110 2.17 -3.60 -9.72
CA GLU A 110 1.93 -3.91 -11.13
C GLU A 110 2.41 -2.76 -12.02
N PRO A 111 2.92 -3.08 -13.23
CA PRO A 111 3.44 -2.06 -14.14
C PRO A 111 2.33 -1.15 -14.66
N ALA A 112 2.65 0.13 -14.80
CA ALA A 112 1.83 1.12 -15.49
C ALA A 112 2.52 1.59 -16.78
N THR A 113 1.75 2.12 -17.71
CA THR A 113 2.28 2.80 -18.89
C THR A 113 3.03 4.09 -18.51
N GLU A 114 3.83 4.63 -19.42
CA GLU A 114 4.54 5.90 -19.20
C GLU A 114 3.60 7.07 -18.95
N GLU A 115 2.47 7.12 -19.66
CA GLU A 115 1.45 8.15 -19.49
C GLU A 115 0.80 8.07 -18.11
N GLU A 116 0.39 6.87 -17.69
CA GLU A 116 -0.18 6.62 -16.37
C GLU A 116 0.82 6.95 -15.25
N THR A 117 2.09 6.57 -15.43
CA THR A 117 3.18 6.88 -14.51
C THR A 117 3.37 8.39 -14.35
N THR A 118 3.31 9.15 -15.44
CA THR A 118 3.43 10.62 -15.41
C THR A 118 2.30 11.23 -14.60
N ARG A 119 1.05 10.85 -14.89
CA ARG A 119 -0.12 11.34 -14.15
C ARG A 119 -0.08 11.01 -12.66
N ILE A 120 0.40 9.82 -12.30
CA ILE A 120 0.56 9.42 -10.89
C ILE A 120 1.65 10.25 -10.20
N LYS A 121 2.76 10.54 -10.87
CA LYS A 121 3.81 11.43 -10.33
C LYS A 121 3.27 12.84 -10.11
N ASP A 122 2.46 13.36 -11.02
CA ASP A 122 1.82 14.67 -10.88
C ASP A 122 0.86 14.69 -9.68
N LEU A 123 0.09 13.62 -9.47
CA LEU A 123 -0.76 13.48 -8.28
C LEU A 123 0.06 13.49 -6.99
N ILE A 124 1.13 12.69 -6.92
CA ILE A 124 2.00 12.61 -5.75
C ILE A 124 2.57 13.99 -5.41
N ALA A 125 3.08 14.71 -6.42
CA ALA A 125 3.60 16.07 -6.26
C ALA A 125 2.52 17.05 -5.77
N ALA A 126 1.30 16.96 -6.29
CA ALA A 126 0.18 17.81 -5.87
C ALA A 126 -0.28 17.54 -4.43
N LEU A 127 -0.08 16.32 -3.93
CA LEU A 127 -0.41 15.93 -2.55
C LEU A 127 0.73 16.22 -1.55
N GLY A 128 1.86 16.78 -2.00
CA GLY A 128 2.99 17.15 -1.15
C GLY A 128 3.99 16.03 -0.88
N GLY A 129 4.13 15.06 -1.81
CA GLY A 129 5.12 13.97 -1.77
C GLY A 129 5.93 13.81 -3.05
#